data_AF-A0A4Q5QH75-F1
#
_entry.id   AF-A0A4Q5QH75-F1
#
_cell.length_a   1.000
_cell.length_b   1.000
_cell.length_c   1.000
_cell.angle_alpha   90.00
_cell.angle_beta   90.00
_cell.angle_gamma   90.00
#
_symmetry.space_group_name_H-M   'P 1'
#
loop_
_entity.id
_entity.type
_entity.pdbx_description
1 polymer ?
#
loop_
_entity_poly.entity_id
_entity_poly.type
_entity_poly.pdbx_seq_one_letter_code
_entity_poly.pdbx_strand_id
1 'polypeptide(L)'
;MLRDLPITSINAPKLLAVLNDVDARGAVETAHRLRECLSGMFASAIAAGIADNDSAASWAKTPIAKLRVKSQSSIIDGIREQADRMAATSEMLVKCEAERCRATTKLALRLLALTAVRPGKLGGAR
;
A
#
# COMPACT_ATOMS: atom_id res chain seq x y z
N MET A 1 -16.95 -15.94 0.00
CA MET A 1 -18.42 -16.03 -0.23
C MET A 1 -18.91 -15.21 -1.42
N LEU A 2 -18.15 -14.23 -1.95
CA LEU A 2 -18.55 -13.47 -3.15
C LEU A 2 -18.00 -14.01 -4.48
N ARG A 3 -17.00 -14.91 -4.44
CA ARG A 3 -16.22 -15.33 -5.61
C ARG A 3 -17.03 -16.07 -6.67
N ASP A 4 -18.06 -16.81 -6.25
CA ASP A 4 -18.81 -17.73 -7.11
C ASP A 4 -20.17 -17.14 -7.54
N LEU A 5 -20.43 -15.87 -7.23
CA LEU A 5 -21.67 -15.18 -7.55
C LEU A 5 -21.49 -14.34 -8.83
N PRO A 6 -22.45 -14.38 -9.79
CA PRO A 6 -22.42 -13.47 -10.92
C PRO A 6 -22.55 -12.03 -10.43
N ILE A 7 -21.88 -11.09 -11.10
CA ILE A 7 -21.81 -9.68 -10.69
C ILE A 7 -23.19 -9.02 -10.55
N THR A 8 -24.16 -9.48 -11.35
CA THR A 8 -25.56 -9.04 -11.32
C THR A 8 -26.34 -9.49 -10.09
N SER A 9 -25.87 -10.53 -9.39
CA SER A 9 -26.51 -11.05 -8.17
C SER A 9 -25.95 -10.45 -6.88
N ILE A 10 -24.93 -9.60 -7.00
CA ILE A 10 -24.26 -9.04 -5.83
C ILE A 10 -24.99 -7.77 -5.38
N ASN A 11 -25.63 -7.86 -4.22
CA ASN A 11 -26.39 -6.76 -3.64
C ASN A 11 -25.53 -5.91 -2.68
N ALA A 12 -25.87 -4.62 -2.58
CA ALA A 12 -25.17 -3.67 -1.71
C ALA A 12 -25.02 -4.12 -0.23
N PRO A 13 -26.02 -4.73 0.44
CA PRO A 13 -25.89 -5.16 1.83
C PRO A 13 -24.86 -6.28 2.04
N LYS A 14 -24.77 -7.23 1.10
CA LYS A 14 -23.81 -8.35 1.18
C LYS A 14 -22.36 -7.85 1.05
N LEU A 15 -22.14 -6.87 0.18
CA LEU A 15 -20.83 -6.25 -0.01
C LEU A 15 -20.41 -5.41 1.20
N LEU A 16 -21.35 -4.64 1.77
CA LEU A 16 -21.11 -3.88 3.01
C LEU A 16 -20.76 -4.79 4.18
N ALA A 17 -21.42 -5.94 4.32
CA ALA A 17 -21.07 -6.92 5.36
C ALA A 17 -19.62 -7.39 5.24
N VAL A 18 -19.18 -7.75 4.02
CA VAL A 18 -17.80 -8.17 3.77
C VAL A 18 -16.79 -7.05 4.06
N LEU A 19 -17.12 -5.81 3.72
CA LEU A 19 -16.25 -4.67 3.97
C LEU A 19 -16.15 -4.35 5.46
N ASN A 20 -17.27 -4.39 6.18
CA ASN A 20 -17.32 -4.21 7.63
C ASN A 20 -16.53 -5.31 8.35
N ASP A 21 -16.54 -6.55 7.86
CA ASP A 21 -15.71 -7.63 8.41
C ASP A 21 -14.21 -7.33 8.23
N VAL A 22 -13.81 -6.73 7.11
CA VAL A 22 -12.41 -6.31 6.88
C VAL A 22 -12.04 -5.12 7.77
N ASP A 23 -12.93 -4.14 7.91
CA ASP A 23 -12.70 -2.96 8.75
C ASP A 23 -12.65 -3.32 10.24
N ALA A 24 -13.54 -4.20 10.71
CA ALA A 24 -13.59 -4.70 12.08
C ALA A 24 -12.32 -5.47 12.48
N ARG A 25 -11.60 -6.05 11.51
CA ARG A 25 -10.27 -6.66 11.73
C ARG A 25 -9.14 -5.64 11.88
N GLY A 26 -9.41 -4.34 11.71
CA GLY A 26 -8.44 -3.26 11.75
C GLY A 26 -7.65 -3.07 10.45
N ALA A 27 -8.02 -3.78 9.37
CA ALA A 27 -7.37 -3.69 8.07
C ALA A 27 -7.96 -2.55 7.22
N VAL A 28 -7.95 -1.33 7.78
CA VAL A 28 -8.63 -0.14 7.23
C VAL A 28 -8.14 0.20 5.81
N GLU A 29 -6.82 0.16 5.58
CA GLU A 29 -6.22 0.40 4.25
C GLU A 29 -6.70 -0.64 3.23
N THR A 30 -6.79 -1.90 3.64
CA THR A 30 -7.29 -2.98 2.79
C THR A 30 -8.77 -2.79 2.47
N ALA A 31 -9.57 -2.31 3.43
CA ALA A 31 -10.98 -1.98 3.19
C ALA A 31 -11.12 -0.87 2.12
N HIS A 32 -10.35 0.22 2.22
CA HIS A 32 -10.36 1.29 1.21
C HIS A 32 -9.94 0.77 -0.18
N ARG A 33 -8.86 -0.01 -0.27
CA ARG A 33 -8.41 -0.59 -1.55
C ARG A 33 -9.40 -1.57 -2.15
N LEU A 34 -10.03 -2.40 -1.32
CA LEU A 34 -11.07 -3.33 -1.78
C LEU A 34 -12.26 -2.56 -2.36
N ARG A 35 -12.67 -1.47 -1.70
CA ARG A 35 -13.72 -0.60 -2.22
C ARG A 35 -13.38 0.00 -3.57
N GLU A 36 -12.18 0.58 -3.72
CA GLU A 36 -11.73 1.14 -5.00
C GLU A 36 -11.70 0.07 -6.11
N CYS A 37 -11.16 -1.11 -5.79
CA CYS A 37 -11.13 -2.24 -6.70
C CYS A 37 -12.53 -2.67 -7.15
N LEU A 38 -13.45 -2.83 -6.19
CA LEU A 38 -14.84 -3.22 -6.47
C LEU A 38 -15.55 -2.19 -7.35
N SER A 39 -15.39 -0.89 -7.06
CA SER A 39 -15.96 0.17 -7.89
C SER A 39 -15.41 0.12 -9.32
N GLY A 40 -14.11 -0.10 -9.51
CA GLY A 40 -13.51 -0.29 -10.83
C GLY A 40 -14.04 -1.53 -11.57
N MET A 41 -14.31 -2.62 -10.86
CA MET A 41 -14.90 -3.83 -11.43
C MET A 41 -16.36 -3.60 -11.89
N PHE A 42 -17.19 -2.94 -11.07
CA PHE A 42 -18.57 -2.61 -11.47
C PHE A 42 -18.60 -1.63 -12.64
N ALA A 43 -17.77 -0.58 -12.63
CA ALA A 43 -17.66 0.36 -13.74
C ALA A 43 -17.28 -0.34 -15.06
N SER A 44 -16.34 -1.29 -14.99
CA SER A 44 -15.92 -2.08 -16.16
C SER A 44 -17.02 -3.03 -16.65
N ALA A 45 -17.77 -3.65 -15.73
CA ALA A 45 -18.89 -4.53 -16.07
C ALA A 45 -20.06 -3.77 -16.71
N ILE A 46 -20.33 -2.54 -16.27
CA ILE A 46 -21.33 -1.66 -16.88
C ILE A 46 -20.91 -1.25 -18.28
N ALA A 47 -19.65 -0.85 -18.47
CA ALA A 47 -19.11 -0.51 -19.80
C ALA A 47 -19.18 -1.70 -20.79
N ALA A 48 -19.04 -2.93 -20.28
CA ALA A 48 -19.16 -4.15 -21.07
C ALA A 48 -20.62 -4.63 -21.28
N GLY A 49 -21.62 -3.95 -20.72
CA GLY A 49 -23.04 -4.36 -20.81
C GLY A 49 -23.40 -5.61 -19.99
N ILE A 50 -22.58 -5.99 -19.02
CA ILE A 50 -22.79 -7.17 -18.16
C ILE A 50 -23.64 -6.82 -16.93
N ALA A 51 -23.56 -5.57 -16.46
CA ALA A 51 -24.31 -5.07 -15.31
C ALA A 51 -24.98 -3.74 -15.63
N ASP A 52 -26.18 -3.51 -15.12
CA ASP A 52 -26.94 -2.28 -15.40
C ASP A 52 -26.69 -1.16 -14.39
N ASN A 53 -26.23 -1.51 -13.18
CA ASN A 53 -26.06 -0.55 -12.10
C ASN A 53 -24.88 -0.90 -11.19
N ASP A 54 -24.27 0.14 -10.64
CA ASP A 54 -23.19 0.00 -9.66
C ASP A 54 -23.78 -0.19 -8.26
N SER A 55 -23.86 -1.43 -7.81
CA SER A 55 -24.27 -1.76 -6.44
C SER A 55 -23.29 -1.22 -5.37
N ALA A 56 -22.07 -0.84 -5.78
CA ALA A 56 -21.06 -0.19 -4.95
C ALA A 56 -21.21 1.34 -4.84
N ALA A 57 -21.98 1.99 -5.71
CA ALA A 57 -22.10 3.45 -5.74
C ALA A 57 -22.68 4.03 -4.44
N SER A 58 -23.58 3.28 -3.78
CA SER A 58 -24.17 3.66 -2.49
C SER A 58 -23.15 3.75 -1.35
N TRP A 59 -21.98 3.11 -1.48
CA TRP A 59 -20.94 3.07 -0.44
C TRP A 59 -20.15 4.36 -0.34
N ALA A 60 -20.24 5.25 -1.34
CA ALA A 60 -19.65 6.59 -1.30
C ALA A 60 -19.93 7.31 0.03
N LYS A 61 -21.12 7.06 0.59
CA LYS A 61 -21.66 7.71 1.78
C LYS A 61 -21.46 6.92 3.08
N THR A 62 -21.02 5.65 3.02
CA THR A 62 -20.81 4.84 4.23
C THR A 62 -19.43 5.15 4.83
N PRO A 63 -19.36 5.56 6.11
CA PRO A 63 -18.09 5.89 6.75
C PRO A 63 -17.30 4.59 7.04
N ILE A 64 -16.28 4.32 6.24
CA ILE A 64 -15.18 3.42 6.61
C ILE A 64 -14.31 4.16 7.63
N ALA A 65 -13.70 3.44 8.58
CA ALA A 65 -12.76 4.06 9.50
C ALA A 65 -11.72 4.92 8.76
N LYS A 66 -11.39 6.10 9.33
CA LYS A 66 -10.36 6.98 8.76
C LYS A 66 -9.00 6.28 8.85
N LEU A 67 -8.27 6.25 7.74
CA LEU A 67 -6.90 5.77 7.73
C LEU A 67 -6.05 6.67 8.64
N ARG A 68 -5.50 6.09 9.71
CA ARG A 68 -4.47 6.76 10.51
C ARG A 68 -3.14 6.61 9.79
N VAL A 69 -2.77 7.61 9.00
CA VAL A 69 -1.45 7.67 8.37
C VAL A 69 -0.41 7.86 9.46
N LYS A 70 0.42 6.83 9.67
CA LYS A 70 1.61 6.95 10.52
C LYS A 70 2.74 7.53 9.67
N SER A 71 3.34 8.62 10.13
CA SER A 71 4.57 9.13 9.53
C SER A 71 5.64 8.03 9.56
N GLN A 72 6.30 7.80 8.42
CA GLN A 72 7.46 6.91 8.36
C GLN A 72 8.66 7.73 8.82
N SER A 73 9.07 7.53 10.08
CA SER A 73 10.14 8.32 10.68
C SER A 73 11.46 8.11 9.93
N SER A 74 12.12 9.22 9.61
CA SER A 74 13.47 9.23 9.04
C SER A 74 14.52 9.40 10.14
N ILE A 75 15.74 8.92 9.90
CA ILE A 75 16.87 9.08 10.84
C ILE A 75 17.26 10.55 11.06
N ILE A 76 16.87 11.41 10.13
CA ILE A 76 17.13 12.85 10.15
C ILE A 76 15.96 13.67 10.73
N ASP A 77 14.89 13.02 11.18
CA ASP A 77 13.72 13.73 11.71
C ASP A 77 14.11 14.52 12.96
N GLY A 78 13.72 15.80 13.02
CA GLY A 78 14.03 16.69 14.13
C GLY A 78 15.44 17.30 14.09
N ILE A 79 16.31 16.90 13.16
CA ILE A 79 17.66 17.48 13.01
C ILE A 79 17.59 18.67 12.05
N ARG A 80 17.91 19.88 12.56
CA ARG A 80 17.85 21.12 11.77
C ARG A 80 19.13 21.37 10.98
N GLU A 81 20.28 21.13 11.60
CA GLU A 81 21.57 21.44 11.00
C GLU A 81 21.97 20.41 9.95
N GLN A 82 22.43 20.89 8.80
CA GLN A 82 22.79 20.02 7.68
C GLN A 82 23.99 19.12 7.99
N ALA A 83 24.97 19.64 8.75
CA ALA A 83 26.14 18.88 9.17
C ALA A 83 25.74 17.66 10.02
N ASP A 84 24.81 17.85 10.97
CA ASP A 84 24.33 16.78 11.85
C ASP A 84 23.49 15.75 11.10
N ARG A 85 22.70 16.17 10.10
CA ARG A 85 21.97 15.25 9.21
C ARG A 85 22.93 14.36 8.41
N MET A 86 24.01 14.94 7.90
CA MET A 86 25.05 14.19 7.19
C MET A 86 25.79 13.23 8.12
N ALA A 87 26.09 13.65 9.35
CA ALA A 87 26.71 12.79 10.35
C ALA A 87 25.82 11.57 10.68
N ALA A 88 24.53 11.78 10.95
CA ALA A 88 23.57 10.71 11.22
C ALA A 88 23.43 9.73 10.04
N THR A 89 23.39 10.27 8.80
CA THR A 89 23.30 9.45 7.59
C THR A 89 24.59 8.65 7.36
N SER A 90 25.75 9.26 7.60
CA SER A 90 27.06 8.59 7.50
C SER A 90 27.16 7.44 8.52
N GLU A 91 26.76 7.68 9.77
CA GLU A 91 26.74 6.65 10.81
C GLU A 91 25.82 5.48 10.44
N MET A 92 24.65 5.76 9.86
CA MET A 92 23.76 4.73 9.33
C MET A 92 24.43 3.89 8.24
N LEU A 93 25.12 4.52 7.29
CA LEU A 93 25.84 3.80 6.23
C LEU A 93 26.94 2.91 6.80
N VAL A 94 27.69 3.39 7.81
CA VAL A 94 28.70 2.59 8.52
C VAL A 94 28.06 1.37 9.19
N LYS A 95 26.92 1.53 9.85
CA LYS A 95 26.17 0.41 10.46
C LYS A 95 25.68 -0.59 9.41
N CYS A 96 25.12 -0.11 8.30
CA CYS A 96 24.69 -0.97 7.19
C CYS A 96 25.87 -1.76 6.59
N GLU A 97 27.05 -1.14 6.50
CA GLU A 97 28.25 -1.78 5.99
C GLU A 97 28.83 -2.81 6.97
N ALA A 98 28.70 -2.59 8.28
CA ALA A 98 29.12 -3.53 9.32
C ALA A 98 28.20 -4.76 9.43
N GLU A 99 26.94 -4.66 8.99
CA GLU A 99 25.95 -5.72 9.11
C GLU A 99 26.38 -7.02 8.41
N ARG A 100 26.16 -8.16 9.09
CA ARG A 100 26.51 -9.48 8.57
C ARG A 100 25.41 -9.97 7.64
N CYS A 101 25.61 -9.77 6.34
CA CYS A 101 24.70 -10.23 5.30
C CYS A 101 25.44 -10.96 4.17
N ARG A 102 24.68 -11.60 3.25
CA ARG A 102 25.23 -12.25 2.07
C ARG A 102 25.91 -11.20 1.18
N ALA A 103 26.94 -11.61 0.42
CA ALA A 103 27.68 -10.71 -0.46
C ALA A 103 26.78 -9.94 -1.44
N THR A 104 25.75 -10.60 -1.99
CA THR A 104 24.76 -9.97 -2.87
C THR A 104 23.95 -8.88 -2.18
N THR A 105 23.53 -9.09 -0.93
CA THR A 105 22.82 -8.08 -0.13
C THR A 105 23.72 -6.88 0.15
N LYS A 106 25.00 -7.11 0.47
CA LYS A 106 25.97 -6.03 0.72
C LYS A 106 26.21 -5.18 -0.53
N LEU A 107 26.40 -5.80 -1.69
CA LEU A 107 26.52 -5.09 -2.97
C LEU A 107 25.25 -4.32 -3.32
N ALA A 108 24.07 -4.91 -3.09
CA ALA A 108 22.79 -4.24 -3.33
C ALA A 108 22.61 -3.00 -2.42
N LEU A 109 22.98 -3.08 -1.14
CA LEU A 109 22.93 -1.94 -0.22
C LEU A 109 23.86 -0.80 -0.65
N ARG A 110 25.08 -1.13 -1.07
CA ARG A 110 26.03 -0.12 -1.61
C ARG A 110 25.51 0.54 -2.88
N LEU A 111 24.96 -0.24 -3.81
CA LEU A 111 24.37 0.28 -5.04
C LEU A 111 23.13 1.15 -4.75
N LEU A 112 22.31 0.76 -3.78
CA LEU A 112 21.18 1.55 -3.31
C LEU A 112 21.65 2.90 -2.76
N ALA A 113 22.70 2.91 -1.93
CA ALA A 113 23.25 4.13 -1.34
C ALA A 113 23.79 5.12 -2.41
N LEU A 114 24.33 4.61 -3.52
CA LEU A 114 24.86 5.43 -4.61
C LEU A 114 23.79 5.95 -5.58
N THR A 115 22.68 5.21 -5.75
CA THR A 115 21.69 5.48 -6.79
C THR A 115 20.37 6.02 -6.27
N ALA A 116 20.08 5.84 -4.97
CA ALA A 116 18.82 6.20 -4.33
C ALA A 116 17.55 5.65 -5.03
N VAL A 117 17.68 4.58 -5.83
CA VAL A 117 16.53 3.94 -6.47
C VAL A 117 15.73 3.12 -5.46
N ARG A 118 14.44 2.91 -5.74
CA ARG A 118 13.62 2.03 -4.91
C ARG A 118 14.22 0.61 -4.90
N PRO A 119 14.27 -0.09 -3.74
CA PRO A 119 14.89 -1.42 -3.64
C PRO A 119 14.39 -2.43 -4.70
N GLY A 120 13.08 -2.41 -5.01
CA GLY A 120 12.49 -3.30 -6.01
C GLY A 120 12.97 -3.06 -7.45
N LYS A 121 13.63 -1.92 -7.74
CA LYS A 121 14.23 -1.64 -9.05
C LYS A 121 15.66 -2.16 -9.17
N LEU A 122 16.36 -2.39 -8.05
CA LEU A 122 17.75 -2.87 -8.06
C LEU A 122 17.89 -4.29 -8.61
N GLY A 123 16.94 -5.18 -8.31
CA GLY A 123 17.00 -6.57 -8.77
C GLY A 123 16.88 -6.74 -10.29
N GLY A 124 16.42 -5.71 -11.01
CA GLY A 124 16.29 -5.71 -12.48
C GLY A 124 17.38 -4.93 -13.20
N ALA A 125 18.38 -4.39 -12.49
CA ALA A 125 19.50 -3.70 -13.10
C ALA A 125 20.36 -4.72 -13.87
N ARG A 126 20.50 -4.51 -15.19
CA ARG A 126 21.32 -5.31 -16.10
C ARG A 126 22.42 -4.44 -16.68
#